data_AF-A0A252BZJ5-F1
#
_entry.id   AF-A0A252BZJ5-F1
#
_cell.length_a   1.000
_cell.length_b   1.000
_cell.length_c   1.000
_cell.angle_alpha   90.00
_cell.angle_beta   90.00
_cell.angle_gamma   90.00
#
_symmetry.space_group_name_H-M   'P 1'
#
loop_
_entity.id
_entity.type
_entity.pdbx_description
1 polymer ?
#
loop_
_entity_poly.entity_id
_entity_poly.type
_entity_poly.pdbx_seq_one_letter_code
_entity_poly.pdbx_strand_id
1 'polypeptide(L)'
;MSDDLIHPKDFYGKLNTAIRDAGGVTAFARLHNLDTRRVYETQEAVRYHEDVARAVGLVPVARYPVAADPASLVAGRVIYEKLNTFVRECGSQKAAADKIGITKAHLGNIINARRGLRPVLASLGFMAPLTRFVPVK
;
A
#
# COMPACT_ATOMS: atom_id res chain seq x y z
N MET A 1 -17.79 -5.39 -2.41
CA MET A 1 -17.15 -6.14 -1.32
C MET A 1 -16.18 -5.18 -0.66
N SER A 2 -16.43 -4.77 0.58
CA SER A 2 -15.39 -4.15 1.39
C SER A 2 -14.36 -5.24 1.65
N ASP A 3 -13.15 -5.10 1.09
CA ASP A 3 -12.05 -5.92 1.59
C ASP A 3 -11.95 -5.61 3.10
N ASP A 4 -11.99 -6.63 3.96
CA ASP A 4 -11.77 -6.44 5.40
C ASP A 4 -10.32 -5.98 5.60
N LEU A 5 -10.13 -4.66 5.67
CA LEU A 5 -8.81 -4.04 5.78
C LEU A 5 -8.32 -4.18 7.21
N ILE A 6 -7.36 -5.07 7.40
CA ILE A 6 -6.74 -5.33 8.68
C ILE A 6 -5.73 -4.22 8.99
N HIS A 7 -5.81 -3.68 10.20
CA HIS A 7 -4.92 -2.62 10.67
C HIS A 7 -3.52 -3.20 10.98
N PRO A 8 -2.43 -2.44 10.79
CA PRO A 8 -1.08 -2.92 11.15
C PRO A 8 -0.95 -3.45 12.58
N LYS A 9 -1.68 -2.88 13.53
CA LYS A 9 -1.72 -3.35 14.93
C LYS A 9 -2.17 -4.81 15.03
N ASP A 10 -3.23 -5.17 14.30
CA ASP A 10 -3.80 -6.51 14.32
C ASP A 10 -2.90 -7.50 13.56
N PHE A 11 -2.25 -7.03 12.49
CA PHE A 11 -1.19 -7.77 11.81
C PHE A 11 -0.05 -8.15 12.78
N TYR A 12 0.48 -7.18 13.54
CA TYR A 12 1.52 -7.45 14.52
C TYR A 12 1.07 -8.38 15.65
N GLY A 13 -0.18 -8.24 16.10
CA GLY A 13 -0.78 -9.19 17.06
C GLY A 13 -0.76 -10.63 16.54
N LYS A 14 -1.18 -10.81 15.28
CA LYS A 14 -1.17 -12.12 14.61
C LYS A 14 0.25 -12.66 14.42
N LEU A 15 1.18 -11.82 13.95
CA LEU A 15 2.58 -12.21 13.75
C LEU A 15 3.24 -12.64 15.05
N ASN A 16 3.11 -11.84 16.12
CA ASN A 16 3.72 -12.16 17.41
C ASN A 16 3.13 -13.43 18.05
N THR A 17 1.83 -13.69 17.82
CA THR A 17 1.19 -14.93 18.27
C THR A 17 1.74 -16.13 17.49
N ALA A 18 1.79 -16.06 16.15
CA ALA A 18 2.34 -17.12 15.33
C ALA A 18 3.83 -17.41 15.63
N ILE A 19 4.63 -16.37 15.89
CA ILE A 19 6.03 -16.50 16.31
C ILE A 19 6.11 -17.24 17.66
N ARG A 20 5.26 -16.88 18.63
CA ARG A 20 5.23 -17.53 19.95
C ARG A 20 4.84 -19.01 19.82
N ASP A 21 3.81 -19.30 19.05
CA ASP A 21 3.29 -20.66 18.86
C ASP A 21 4.31 -21.56 18.15
N ALA A 22 5.11 -20.98 17.24
CA ALA A 22 6.22 -21.68 16.59
C ALA A 22 7.45 -21.91 17.50
N GLY A 23 7.49 -21.31 18.69
CA GLY A 23 8.63 -21.40 19.63
C GLY A 23 9.73 -20.34 19.42
N GLY A 24 9.43 -19.25 18.72
CA GLY A 24 10.32 -18.11 18.52
C GLY A 24 10.61 -17.80 17.04
N VAL A 25 11.31 -16.69 16.80
CA VAL A 25 11.54 -16.12 15.46
C VAL A 25 12.25 -17.11 14.53
N THR A 26 13.33 -17.73 14.98
CA THR A 26 14.09 -18.71 14.17
C THR A 26 13.27 -19.93 13.81
N ALA A 27 12.44 -20.42 14.74
CA ALA A 27 11.58 -21.58 14.51
C ALA A 27 10.44 -21.25 13.54
N PHE A 28 9.81 -20.09 13.68
CA PHE A 28 8.84 -19.55 12.74
C PHE A 28 9.44 -19.39 11.34
N ALA A 29 10.62 -18.77 11.23
CA ALA A 29 11.30 -18.57 9.95
C ALA A 29 11.56 -19.91 9.24
N ARG A 30 12.06 -20.91 9.98
CA ARG A 30 12.27 -22.27 9.45
C ARG A 30 10.96 -22.94 9.03
N LEU A 31 9.88 -22.81 9.82
CA LEU A 31 8.57 -23.40 9.51
C LEU A 31 8.01 -22.88 8.18
N HIS A 32 8.23 -21.61 7.88
CA HIS A 32 7.70 -20.94 6.68
C HIS A 32 8.74 -20.76 5.56
N ASN A 33 9.95 -21.34 5.71
CA ASN A 33 11.06 -21.20 4.78
C ASN A 33 11.41 -19.72 4.46
N LEU A 34 11.51 -18.89 5.49
CA LEU A 34 11.80 -17.47 5.42
C LEU A 34 13.21 -17.16 5.90
N ASP A 35 13.75 -16.02 5.46
CA ASP A 35 14.94 -15.42 6.06
C ASP A 35 14.59 -14.88 7.45
N THR A 36 15.28 -15.39 8.49
CA THR A 36 15.12 -14.97 9.88
C THR A 36 15.27 -13.46 10.04
N ARG A 37 16.18 -12.80 9.30
CA ARG A 37 16.37 -11.36 9.37
C ARG A 37 15.12 -10.60 8.93
N ARG A 38 14.41 -11.09 7.91
CA ARG A 38 13.15 -10.47 7.46
C ARG A 38 12.07 -10.56 8.53
N VAL A 39 12.00 -11.69 9.24
CA VAL A 39 11.05 -11.86 10.34
C VAL A 39 11.36 -10.86 11.47
N TYR A 40 12.62 -10.68 11.85
CA TYR A 40 13.03 -9.66 12.83
C TYR A 40 12.69 -8.24 12.36
N GLU A 41 13.11 -7.84 11.15
CA GLU A 41 12.85 -6.49 10.61
C GLU A 41 11.35 -6.19 10.53
N THR A 42 10.52 -7.18 10.20
CA THR A 42 9.07 -7.03 10.24
C THR A 42 8.57 -6.93 11.68
N GLN A 43 8.96 -7.84 12.58
CA GLN A 43 8.52 -7.82 13.98
C GLN A 43 8.86 -6.49 14.70
N GLU A 44 10.03 -5.91 14.41
CA GLU A 44 10.51 -4.65 14.96
C GLU A 44 9.95 -3.41 14.23
N ALA A 45 9.02 -3.61 13.30
CA ALA A 45 8.39 -2.55 12.49
C ALA A 45 9.38 -1.70 11.66
N VAL A 46 10.58 -2.23 11.38
CA VAL A 46 11.57 -1.58 10.51
C VAL A 46 11.07 -1.58 9.07
N ARG A 47 10.57 -2.73 8.59
CA ARG A 47 10.08 -2.90 7.23
C ARG A 47 9.09 -4.06 7.12
N TYR A 48 8.02 -3.84 6.36
CA TYR A 48 7.13 -4.93 5.95
C TYR A 48 7.77 -5.77 4.84
N HIS A 49 7.90 -7.06 5.08
CA HIS A 49 8.24 -8.05 4.07
C HIS A 49 6.99 -8.85 3.70
N GLU A 50 6.71 -8.97 2.40
CA GLU A 50 5.47 -9.57 1.89
C GLU A 50 5.39 -11.07 2.21
N ASP A 51 6.50 -11.78 2.13
CA ASP A 51 6.64 -13.19 2.47
C ASP A 51 6.34 -13.48 3.95
N VAL A 52 6.81 -12.62 4.86
CA VAL A 52 6.47 -12.69 6.30
C VAL A 52 4.98 -12.47 6.52
N ALA A 53 4.36 -11.51 5.83
CA ALA A 53 2.92 -11.29 5.92
C ALA A 53 2.12 -12.49 5.39
N ARG A 54 2.57 -13.08 4.27
CA ARG A 54 1.93 -14.26 3.68
C ARG A 54 2.02 -15.49 4.57
N ALA A 55 3.11 -15.65 5.33
CA ALA A 55 3.25 -16.74 6.30
C ALA A 55 2.16 -16.72 7.38
N VAL A 56 1.61 -15.55 7.71
CA VAL A 56 0.44 -15.42 8.60
C VAL A 56 -0.89 -15.25 7.84
N GLY A 57 -0.92 -15.63 6.56
CA GLY A 57 -2.12 -15.61 5.72
C GLY A 57 -2.59 -14.21 5.32
N LEU A 58 -1.69 -13.22 5.28
CA LEU A 58 -2.02 -11.83 4.97
C LEU A 58 -1.16 -11.28 3.82
N VAL A 59 -1.63 -10.24 3.14
CA VAL A 59 -0.89 -9.51 2.11
C VAL A 59 -0.93 -8.02 2.41
N PRO A 60 0.21 -7.30 2.43
CA PRO A 60 0.23 -5.86 2.58
C PRO A 60 -0.31 -5.20 1.31
N VAL A 61 -1.22 -4.24 1.48
CA VAL A 61 -1.80 -3.44 0.41
C VAL A 61 -1.72 -1.97 0.74
N ALA A 62 -1.43 -1.15 -0.27
CA ALA A 62 -1.54 0.29 -0.15
C ALA A 62 -3.01 0.72 -0.23
N ARG A 63 -3.41 1.58 0.70
CA ARG A 63 -4.73 2.23 0.73
C ARG A 63 -4.54 3.72 0.94
N TYR A 64 -5.33 4.50 0.24
CA TYR A 64 -5.17 5.95 0.18
C TYR A 64 -6.37 6.62 0.86
N PRO A 65 -6.16 7.39 1.93
CA PRO A 65 -7.22 8.16 2.55
C PRO A 65 -7.75 9.25 1.62
N VAL A 66 -9.06 9.46 1.62
CA VAL A 66 -9.69 10.61 0.98
C VAL A 66 -9.47 11.84 1.86
N ALA A 67 -9.02 12.96 1.29
CA ALA A 67 -8.68 14.16 2.07
C ALA A 67 -9.90 14.76 2.81
N ALA A 68 -11.09 14.66 2.21
CA ALA A 68 -12.35 15.13 2.81
C ALA A 68 -12.89 14.19 3.89
N ASP A 69 -12.53 12.91 3.86
CA ASP A 69 -12.90 11.91 4.85
C ASP A 69 -11.74 10.89 5.00
N PRO A 70 -10.78 11.15 5.90
CA PRO A 70 -9.61 10.29 6.07
C PRO A 70 -9.93 8.88 6.58
N ALA A 71 -11.15 8.62 7.08
CA ALA A 71 -11.58 7.27 7.42
C ALA A 71 -11.92 6.43 6.17
N SER A 72 -12.26 7.09 5.06
CA SER A 72 -12.50 6.46 3.77
C SER A 72 -11.18 6.12 3.08
N LEU A 73 -10.94 4.82 2.92
CA LEU A 73 -9.72 4.28 2.33
C LEU A 73 -9.99 3.67 0.96
N VAL A 74 -9.33 4.19 -0.08
CA VAL A 74 -9.49 3.68 -1.46
C VAL A 74 -8.26 2.93 -1.95
N ALA A 75 -8.46 2.02 -2.90
CA ALA A 75 -7.37 1.34 -3.61
C ALA A 75 -6.74 2.27 -4.67
N GLY A 76 -5.48 2.00 -5.03
CA GLY A 76 -4.76 2.77 -6.05
C GLY A 76 -5.49 2.81 -7.41
N ARG A 77 -6.27 1.77 -7.75
CA ARG A 77 -7.13 1.76 -8.94
C ARG A 77 -8.07 2.96 -9.00
N VAL A 78 -8.69 3.32 -7.88
CA VAL A 78 -9.61 4.47 -7.80
C VAL A 78 -8.87 5.78 -8.08
N ILE A 79 -7.61 5.88 -7.65
CA ILE A 79 -6.77 7.05 -7.95
C ILE A 79 -6.45 7.12 -9.44
N TYR A 80 -6.10 6.00 -10.07
CA TYR A 80 -5.87 5.95 -11.51
C TYR A 80 -7.12 6.33 -12.31
N GLU A 81 -8.29 5.85 -11.89
CA GLU A 81 -9.57 6.22 -12.50
C GLU A 81 -9.82 7.73 -12.37
N LYS A 82 -9.63 8.31 -11.19
CA LYS A 82 -9.77 9.76 -10.96
C LYS A 82 -8.75 10.58 -11.75
N LEU A 83 -7.50 10.11 -11.82
CA LEU A 83 -6.43 10.75 -12.60
C LEU A 83 -6.79 10.77 -14.09
N ASN A 84 -7.28 9.65 -14.63
CA ASN A 84 -7.69 9.56 -16.03
C ASN A 84 -8.85 10.50 -16.34
N THR A 85 -9.85 10.59 -15.46
CA THR A 85 -10.95 11.56 -15.59
C THR A 85 -10.43 13.00 -15.57
N PHE A 86 -9.59 13.35 -14.59
CA PHE A 86 -8.98 14.68 -14.49
C PHE A 86 -8.20 15.08 -15.75
N VAL A 87 -7.43 14.14 -16.32
CA VAL A 87 -6.69 14.39 -17.57
C VAL A 87 -7.64 14.66 -18.74
N ARG A 88 -8.77 13.94 -18.83
CA ARG A 88 -9.79 14.16 -19.86
C ARG A 88 -10.46 15.52 -19.71
N GLU A 89 -10.81 15.90 -18.48
CA GLU A 89 -11.41 17.21 -18.16
C GLU A 89 -10.47 18.37 -18.49
N CYS A 90 -9.16 18.17 -18.36
CA CYS A 90 -8.17 19.17 -18.76
C CYS A 90 -7.93 19.24 -20.29
N GLY A 91 -8.51 18.33 -21.07
CA GLY A 91 -8.38 18.27 -22.53
C GLY A 91 -7.02 17.78 -23.05
N SER A 92 -5.97 17.80 -22.23
CA SER A 92 -4.67 17.23 -22.59
C SER A 92 -3.83 16.84 -21.36
N GLN A 93 -2.90 15.90 -21.55
CA GLN A 93 -1.91 15.57 -20.51
C GLN A 93 -1.00 16.75 -20.15
N LYS A 94 -0.71 17.65 -21.09
CA LYS A 94 0.12 18.83 -20.81
C LYS A 94 -0.60 19.78 -19.85
N ALA A 95 -1.85 20.11 -20.16
CA ALA A 95 -2.67 20.98 -19.31
C ALA A 95 -2.90 20.38 -17.91
N ALA A 96 -3.14 19.07 -17.83
CA ALA A 96 -3.27 18.38 -16.55
C ALA A 96 -1.97 18.42 -15.73
N ALA A 97 -0.82 18.17 -16.37
CA ALA A 97 0.49 18.21 -15.71
C ALA A 97 0.80 19.62 -15.17
N ASP A 98 0.47 20.66 -15.93
CA ASP A 98 0.65 22.06 -15.52
C ASP A 98 -0.22 22.40 -14.31
N LYS A 99 -1.49 21.98 -14.29
CA LYS A 99 -2.39 22.18 -13.13
C LYS A 99 -1.90 21.44 -11.87
N ILE A 100 -1.29 20.27 -12.03
CA ILE A 100 -0.73 19.50 -10.92
C ILE A 100 0.63 20.08 -10.45
N GLY A 101 1.33 20.82 -11.33
CA GLY A 101 2.68 21.33 -11.06
C GLY A 101 3.79 20.31 -11.30
N ILE A 102 3.62 19.40 -12.27
CA ILE A 102 4.63 18.42 -12.67
C ILE A 102 4.88 18.46 -14.19
N THR A 103 5.97 17.84 -14.64
CA THR A 103 6.22 17.73 -16.09
C THR A 103 5.30 16.71 -16.75
N LYS A 104 4.97 16.93 -18.03
CA LYS A 104 4.19 15.98 -18.84
C LYS A 104 4.81 14.57 -18.83
N ALA A 105 6.13 14.47 -18.92
CA ALA A 105 6.85 13.19 -18.87
C ALA A 105 6.67 12.49 -17.52
N HIS A 106 6.69 13.25 -16.41
CA HIS A 106 6.44 12.69 -15.08
C HIS A 106 5.01 12.16 -14.97
N LEU A 107 4.01 12.95 -15.40
CA LEU A 107 2.62 12.51 -15.43
C LEU A 107 2.43 11.25 -16.29
N GLY A 108 3.05 11.20 -17.48
CA GLY A 108 3.03 10.04 -18.35
C GLY A 108 3.62 8.79 -17.70
N ASN A 109 4.71 8.93 -16.94
CA ASN A 109 5.29 7.81 -16.19
C ASN A 109 4.39 7.32 -15.06
N ILE A 110 3.66 8.22 -14.40
CA ILE A 110 2.67 7.85 -13.37
C ILE A 110 1.52 7.09 -14.01
N ILE A 111 0.91 7.60 -15.09
CA ILE A 111 -0.20 6.96 -15.80
C ILE A 111 0.17 5.55 -16.27
N ASN A 112 1.41 5.36 -16.74
CA ASN A 112 1.92 4.05 -17.17
C ASN A 112 2.45 3.18 -16.01
N ALA A 113 2.15 3.52 -14.76
CA ALA A 113 2.60 2.82 -13.55
C ALA A 113 4.12 2.62 -13.42
N ARG A 114 4.92 3.43 -14.12
CA ARG A 114 6.39 3.44 -14.05
C ARG A 114 6.91 4.26 -12.88
N ARG A 115 6.06 5.09 -12.28
CA ARG A 115 6.34 5.89 -11.07
C ARG A 115 5.15 5.85 -10.11
N GLY A 116 5.43 6.06 -8.83
CA GLY A 116 4.40 6.09 -7.79
C GLY A 116 3.47 7.31 -7.89
N LEU A 117 2.27 7.16 -7.31
CA LEU A 117 1.18 8.15 -7.37
C LEU A 117 1.42 9.41 -6.52
N ARG A 118 2.43 9.43 -5.63
CA ARG A 118 2.65 10.49 -4.64
C ARG A 118 2.55 11.93 -5.21
N PRO A 119 3.10 12.25 -6.40
CA PRO A 119 3.04 13.60 -6.96
C PRO A 119 1.64 14.09 -7.33
N VAL A 120 0.66 13.19 -7.51
CA VAL A 120 -0.70 13.56 -7.95
C VAL A 120 -1.74 13.48 -6.83
N LEU A 121 -1.40 12.92 -5.67
CA LEU A 121 -2.38 12.61 -4.61
C LEU A 121 -3.11 13.86 -4.12
N ALA A 122 -2.37 14.91 -3.75
CA ALA A 122 -2.94 16.13 -3.19
C ALA A 122 -3.89 16.83 -4.19
N SER A 123 -3.48 16.96 -5.45
CA SER A 123 -4.30 17.56 -6.51
C SER A 123 -5.57 16.76 -6.79
N LEU A 124 -5.57 15.45 -6.50
CA LEU A 124 -6.73 14.57 -6.65
C LEU A 124 -7.54 14.42 -5.35
N GLY A 125 -7.16 15.10 -4.26
CA GLY A 125 -7.87 15.03 -2.99
C GLY A 125 -7.61 13.75 -2.20
N PHE A 126 -6.42 13.19 -2.29
CA PHE A 126 -5.98 12.01 -1.54
C PHE A 126 -4.76 12.32 -0.66
N MET A 127 -4.63 11.57 0.43
CA MET A 127 -3.49 11.64 1.33
C MET A 127 -2.43 10.58 0.96
N ALA A 128 -1.28 10.64 1.64
CA ALA A 128 -0.23 9.63 1.52
C ALA A 128 -0.76 8.20 1.81
N PRO A 129 -0.23 7.17 1.13
CA PRO A 129 -0.71 5.81 1.31
C PRO A 129 -0.44 5.31 2.72
N LEU A 130 -1.40 4.55 3.24
CA LEU A 130 -1.29 3.74 4.45
C LEU A 130 -1.18 2.27 4.05
N THR A 131 -0.35 1.53 4.78
CA THR A 131 -0.32 0.08 4.68
C THR A 131 -1.52 -0.51 5.44
N ARG A 132 -2.27 -1.37 4.76
CA ARG A 132 -3.30 -2.25 5.33
C ARG A 132 -3.00 -3.68 4.93
N PHE A 133 -3.69 -4.63 5.55
CA PHE A 133 -3.52 -6.03 5.22
C PHE A 133 -4.85 -6.63 4.78
N VAL A 134 -4.79 -7.58 3.85
CA VAL A 134 -5.95 -8.37 3.43
C VAL A 134 -5.62 -9.85 3.55
N PRO A 135 -6.60 -10.72 3.80
CA PRO A 135 -6.38 -12.17 3.72
C PRO A 135 -5.84 -12.60 2.36
N VAL A 136 -4.92 -13.57 2.37
CA VAL A 136 -4.55 -14.28 1.14
C VAL A 136 -5.80 -15.01 0.62
N LYS A 137 -6.15 -14.78 -0.65
CA LYS A 137 -7.21 -15.52 -1.34
C LYS A 137 -6.68 -16.82 -1.92
#